data_AF-A0A2E0YRN7-F1
#
_entry.id   AF-A0A2E0YRN7-F1
#
_cell.length_a   1.000
_cell.length_b   1.000
_cell.length_c   1.000
_cell.angle_alpha   90.00
_cell.angle_beta   90.00
_cell.angle_gamma   90.00
#
_symmetry.space_group_name_H-M   'P 1'
#
loop_
_entity.id
_entity.type
_entity.pdbx_description
1 polymer ?
#
loop_
_entity_poly.entity_id
_entity_poly.type
_entity_poly.pdbx_seq_one_letter_code
_entity_poly.pdbx_strand_id
1 'polypeptide(L)'
;MEENKYLKDISDIKQLMNRSSRFISLSGWSGIFAGCYAIIGAAIAYYYLLPSGEFLLLQSHNFTQIVLLLAAVAIASIFTALVLTTRKAKRNNSAIWDHTTKRLLVNFLIPLLTGGMYILIKLNSQHYGLTAALMLIFYGLALVNASRYTIGNVKYLGYVEIILGLICAAFPGYGLWFWVFGFGLMHIVYGSVMLINEKN
;
A
#
# COMPACT_ATOMS: atom_id res chain seq x y z
N MET A 1 -16.51 -41.91 -15.42
CA MET A 1 -16.10 -40.88 -16.41
C MET A 1 -16.90 -39.59 -16.24
N GLU A 2 -18.22 -39.66 -15.97
CA GLU A 2 -19.07 -38.49 -15.73
C GLU A 2 -18.78 -37.76 -14.41
N GLU A 3 -18.47 -38.47 -13.32
CA GLU A 3 -18.18 -37.87 -12.00
C GLU A 3 -16.99 -36.89 -12.05
N ASN A 4 -15.97 -37.19 -12.85
CA ASN A 4 -14.82 -36.32 -13.06
C ASN A 4 -15.18 -35.06 -13.89
N LYS A 5 -16.17 -35.16 -14.77
CA LYS A 5 -16.70 -34.02 -15.54
C LYS A 5 -17.51 -33.08 -14.66
N TYR A 6 -18.37 -33.61 -13.78
CA TYR A 6 -19.09 -32.79 -12.79
C TYR A 6 -18.16 -32.04 -11.84
N LEU A 7 -17.10 -32.69 -11.34
CA LEU A 7 -16.10 -32.04 -10.50
C LEU A 7 -15.34 -30.93 -11.25
N LYS A 8 -15.04 -31.15 -12.53
CA LYS A 8 -14.41 -30.16 -13.40
C LYS A 8 -15.34 -28.96 -13.67
N ASP A 9 -16.61 -29.21 -13.98
CA ASP A 9 -17.59 -28.14 -14.23
C ASP A 9 -17.82 -27.30 -12.96
N ILE A 10 -17.89 -27.93 -11.77
CA ILE A 10 -17.95 -27.21 -10.49
C ILE A 10 -16.68 -26.38 -10.25
N SER A 11 -15.50 -26.92 -10.59
CA SER A 11 -14.24 -26.19 -10.51
C SER A 11 -14.24 -24.96 -11.43
N ASP A 12 -14.69 -25.12 -12.67
CA ASP A 12 -14.74 -24.06 -13.68
C ASP A 12 -15.76 -22.98 -13.28
N ILE A 13 -16.93 -23.36 -12.77
CA ILE A 13 -17.94 -22.42 -12.21
C ILE A 13 -17.34 -21.65 -11.03
N LYS A 14 -16.66 -22.31 -10.09
CA LYS A 14 -15.98 -21.64 -8.97
C LYS A 14 -14.91 -20.67 -9.47
N GLN A 15 -14.17 -21.04 -10.51
CA GLN A 15 -13.12 -20.20 -11.08
C GLN A 15 -13.69 -18.97 -11.79
N LEU A 16 -14.78 -19.13 -12.57
CA LEU A 16 -15.53 -18.04 -13.18
C LEU A 16 -16.10 -17.10 -12.12
N MET A 17 -16.71 -17.65 -11.06
CA MET A 17 -17.28 -16.86 -9.96
C MET A 17 -16.21 -16.10 -9.16
N ASN A 18 -15.02 -16.67 -8.96
CA ASN A 18 -13.89 -15.98 -8.33
C ASN A 18 -13.33 -14.84 -9.20
N ARG A 19 -13.35 -14.98 -10.53
CA ARG A 19 -12.89 -13.94 -11.46
C ARG A 19 -13.91 -12.83 -11.64
N SER A 20 -15.21 -13.13 -11.64
CA SER A 20 -16.27 -12.13 -11.79
C SER A 20 -16.53 -11.31 -10.53
N SER A 21 -16.08 -11.78 -9.36
CA SER A 21 -16.30 -11.12 -8.06
C SER A 21 -15.09 -10.35 -7.53
N ARG A 22 -13.95 -10.36 -8.22
CA ARG A 22 -12.70 -9.74 -7.76
C ARG A 22 -12.08 -8.85 -8.84
N PHE A 23 -11.58 -7.70 -8.41
CA PHE A 23 -10.87 -6.75 -9.24
C PHE A 23 -9.54 -7.35 -9.74
N ILE A 24 -9.22 -7.09 -11.01
CA ILE A 24 -7.92 -7.43 -11.58
C ILE A 24 -6.82 -6.81 -10.74
N SER A 25 -5.81 -7.62 -10.45
CA SER A 25 -4.67 -7.22 -9.66
C SER A 25 -3.98 -5.99 -10.28
N LEU A 26 -3.54 -5.03 -9.44
CA LEU A 26 -2.78 -3.83 -9.87
C LEU A 26 -1.62 -4.21 -10.82
N SER A 27 -1.10 -3.28 -11.61
CA SER A 27 0.14 -3.58 -12.34
C SER A 27 1.31 -3.75 -11.35
N GLY A 28 2.10 -4.83 -11.45
CA GLY A 28 3.28 -5.05 -10.60
C GLY A 28 4.29 -3.90 -10.64
N TRP A 29 4.42 -3.23 -11.79
CA TRP A 29 5.21 -2.01 -11.94
C TRP A 29 4.80 -0.89 -10.98
N SER A 30 3.51 -0.80 -10.63
CA SER A 30 3.00 0.19 -9.68
C SER A 30 3.65 0.04 -8.31
N GLY A 31 3.86 -1.19 -7.85
CA GLY A 31 4.52 -1.48 -6.57
C GLY A 31 5.99 -1.11 -6.59
N ILE A 32 6.69 -1.42 -7.68
CA ILE A 32 8.11 -1.07 -7.86
C ILE A 32 8.29 0.45 -7.84
N PHE A 33 7.48 1.19 -8.61
CA PHE A 33 7.55 2.65 -8.63
C PHE A 33 7.20 3.28 -7.27
N ALA A 34 6.14 2.80 -6.60
CA ALA A 34 5.79 3.27 -5.26
C ALA A 34 6.96 3.09 -4.27
N GLY A 35 7.62 1.93 -4.30
CA GLY A 35 8.78 1.68 -3.46
C GLY A 35 10.00 2.56 -3.80
N CYS A 36 10.26 2.80 -5.08
CA CYS A 36 11.30 3.75 -5.50
C CYS A 36 10.99 5.18 -5.02
N TYR A 37 9.74 5.65 -5.17
CA TYR A 37 9.34 6.97 -4.70
C TYR A 37 9.48 7.09 -3.19
N ALA A 38 9.14 6.04 -2.44
CA ALA A 38 9.35 5.99 -1.00
C ALA A 38 10.83 6.11 -0.63
N ILE A 39 11.71 5.30 -1.22
CA ILE A 39 13.16 5.35 -0.94
C ILE A 39 13.73 6.74 -1.26
N ILE A 40 13.36 7.33 -2.40
CA ILE A 40 13.81 8.68 -2.80
C ILE A 40 13.30 9.73 -1.80
N GLY A 41 12.01 9.67 -1.44
CA GLY A 41 11.43 10.58 -0.45
C GLY A 41 12.09 10.46 0.92
N ALA A 42 12.39 9.25 1.38
CA ALA A 42 13.10 9.02 2.63
C ALA A 42 14.55 9.54 2.58
N ALA A 43 15.25 9.37 1.46
CA ALA A 43 16.58 9.93 1.27
C ALA A 43 16.56 11.47 1.33
N ILE A 44 15.60 12.11 0.66
CA ILE A 44 15.43 13.57 0.73
C ILE A 44 15.15 14.01 2.17
N ALA A 45 14.25 13.30 2.87
CA ALA A 45 13.96 13.61 4.26
C ALA A 45 15.19 13.46 5.16
N TYR A 46 15.96 12.39 4.99
CA TYR A 46 17.15 12.10 5.80
C TYR A 46 18.25 13.14 5.63
N TYR A 47 18.58 13.51 4.40
CA TYR A 47 19.70 14.41 4.13
C TYR A 47 19.38 15.90 4.31
N TYR A 48 18.12 16.31 4.10
CA TYR A 48 17.77 17.73 4.00
C TYR A 48 16.77 18.22 5.05
N LEU A 49 15.94 17.34 5.62
CA LEU A 49 14.80 17.76 6.45
C LEU A 49 14.90 17.31 7.90
N LEU A 50 15.52 16.15 8.15
CA LEU A 50 15.70 15.61 9.48
C LEU A 50 16.88 16.30 10.18
N PRO A 51 16.65 16.96 11.33
CA PRO A 51 17.74 17.59 12.07
C PRO A 51 18.70 16.53 12.65
N SER A 52 20.00 16.82 12.59
CA SER A 52 21.06 16.00 13.15
C SER A 52 21.03 16.04 14.68
N GLY A 53 20.25 15.16 15.32
CA GLY A 53 20.26 14.97 16.78
C GLY A 53 19.27 15.83 17.59
N GLU A 54 18.35 16.56 16.95
CA GLU A 54 17.26 17.28 17.63
C GLU A 54 15.87 16.69 17.29
N PHE A 55 14.88 16.97 18.14
CA PHE A 55 13.48 16.58 17.88
C PHE A 55 12.84 17.52 16.84
N LEU A 56 12.11 16.97 15.87
CA LEU A 56 11.30 17.75 14.92
C LEU A 56 10.14 18.46 15.64
N LEU A 57 10.20 19.79 15.70
CA LEU A 57 9.10 20.62 16.21
C LEU A 57 8.00 20.79 15.14
N LEU A 58 6.70 20.67 15.51
CA LEU A 58 5.55 20.82 14.58
C LEU A 58 5.59 22.11 13.75
N GLN A 59 6.11 23.18 14.36
CA GLN A 59 6.11 24.53 13.79
C GLN A 59 7.39 24.84 13.01
N SER A 60 8.31 23.87 12.89
CA SER A 60 9.49 24.03 12.07
C SER A 60 9.13 24.02 10.58
N HIS A 61 9.85 24.82 9.79
CA HIS A 61 9.76 24.78 8.33
C HIS A 61 9.95 23.35 7.79
N ASN A 62 10.86 22.60 8.40
CA ASN A 62 11.19 21.22 8.04
C ASN A 62 10.00 20.26 8.22
N PHE A 63 9.18 20.42 9.27
CA PHE A 63 8.01 19.57 9.47
C PHE A 63 7.00 19.71 8.31
N THR A 64 6.68 20.95 7.92
CA THR A 64 5.80 21.23 6.78
C THR A 64 6.37 20.65 5.49
N GLN A 65 7.68 20.76 5.26
CA GLN A 65 8.35 20.17 4.10
C GLN A 65 8.27 18.64 4.10
N ILE A 66 8.41 17.97 5.25
CA ILE A 66 8.26 16.51 5.36
C ILE A 66 6.83 16.08 5.01
N VAL A 67 5.82 16.79 5.53
CA VAL A 67 4.41 16.49 5.21
C VAL A 67 4.13 16.67 3.72
N LEU A 68 4.63 17.75 3.11
CA LEU A 68 4.52 17.98 1.66
C LEU A 68 5.24 16.91 0.85
N LEU A 69 6.41 16.46 1.29
CA LEU A 69 7.18 15.40 0.65
C LEU A 69 6.44 14.05 0.72
N LEU A 70 5.89 13.69 1.88
CA LEU A 70 5.06 12.49 2.02
C LEU A 70 3.81 12.55 1.13
N ALA A 71 3.16 13.72 1.07
CA ALA A 71 2.03 13.93 0.17
C ALA A 71 2.44 13.79 -1.30
N ALA A 72 3.59 14.34 -1.71
CA ALA A 72 4.11 14.21 -3.07
C ALA A 72 4.42 12.75 -3.43
N VAL A 73 5.06 11.99 -2.52
CA VAL A 73 5.32 10.55 -2.70
C VAL A 73 4.01 9.77 -2.85
N ALA A 74 3.01 10.06 -2.00
CA ALA A 74 1.70 9.41 -2.07
C ALA A 74 0.97 9.72 -3.37
N ILE A 75 0.92 10.99 -3.78
CA ILE A 75 0.28 11.44 -5.03
C ILE A 75 0.97 10.78 -6.24
N ALA A 76 2.30 10.78 -6.30
CA ALA A 76 3.05 10.15 -7.38
C ALA A 76 2.78 8.64 -7.45
N SER A 77 2.75 7.96 -6.29
CA SER A 77 2.46 6.53 -6.21
C SER A 77 1.04 6.20 -6.69
N ILE A 78 0.03 6.96 -6.24
CA ILE A 78 -1.37 6.78 -6.63
C ILE A 78 -1.53 7.06 -8.13
N PHE A 79 -0.96 8.15 -8.63
CA PHE A 79 -1.04 8.51 -10.05
C PHE A 79 -0.44 7.41 -10.93
N THR A 80 0.77 6.94 -10.61
CA THR A 80 1.43 5.86 -11.35
C THR A 80 0.62 4.56 -11.27
N ALA A 81 0.09 4.21 -10.10
CA ALA A 81 -0.75 3.03 -9.93
C ALA A 81 -2.02 3.09 -10.78
N LEU A 82 -2.71 4.23 -10.81
CA LEU A 82 -3.90 4.45 -11.62
C LEU A 82 -3.58 4.33 -13.11
N VAL A 83 -2.54 5.01 -13.59
CA VAL A 83 -2.16 4.99 -15.02
C VAL A 83 -1.78 3.58 -15.47
N LEU A 84 -0.92 2.88 -14.73
CA LEU A 84 -0.43 1.56 -15.12
C LEU A 84 -1.53 0.49 -15.01
N THR A 85 -2.34 0.54 -13.96
CA THR A 85 -3.46 -0.40 -13.78
C THR A 85 -4.54 -0.18 -14.83
N THR A 86 -4.84 1.07 -15.18
CA THR A 86 -5.78 1.41 -16.27
C THR A 86 -5.29 0.87 -17.61
N ARG A 87 -4.00 1.05 -17.92
CA ARG A 87 -3.38 0.51 -19.15
C ARG A 87 -3.45 -1.02 -19.18
N LYS A 88 -3.16 -1.69 -18.06
CA LYS A 88 -3.24 -3.16 -17.93
C LYS A 88 -4.67 -3.67 -18.13
N ALA A 89 -5.66 -3.06 -17.48
CA ALA A 89 -7.06 -3.45 -17.60
C ALA A 89 -7.58 -3.27 -19.04
N LYS A 90 -7.20 -2.19 -19.73
CA LYS A 90 -7.53 -1.97 -21.15
C LYS A 90 -6.94 -3.04 -22.07
N ARG A 91 -5.68 -3.47 -21.83
CA ARG A 91 -5.06 -4.57 -22.60
C ARG A 91 -5.77 -5.90 -22.39
N ASN A 92 -6.35 -6.11 -21.21
CA ASN A 92 -7.05 -7.33 -20.83
C ASN A 92 -8.57 -7.26 -21.07
N ASN A 93 -9.07 -6.28 -21.84
CA ASN A 93 -10.50 -6.06 -22.12
C ASN A 93 -11.41 -6.11 -20.88
N SER A 94 -10.90 -5.62 -19.75
CA SER A 94 -11.59 -5.70 -18.46
C SER A 94 -12.07 -4.33 -18.01
N ALA A 95 -13.25 -4.28 -17.38
CA ALA A 95 -13.80 -3.05 -16.84
C ALA A 95 -12.93 -2.51 -15.69
N ILE A 96 -12.55 -1.24 -15.78
CA ILE A 96 -11.68 -0.57 -14.80
C ILE A 96 -12.50 -0.13 -13.57
N TRP A 97 -13.77 0.20 -13.82
CA TRP A 97 -14.66 0.80 -12.85
C TRP A 97 -15.94 -0.02 -12.74
N ASP A 98 -15.90 -1.07 -11.93
CA ASP A 98 -17.05 -1.92 -11.67
C ASP A 98 -17.40 -1.94 -10.17
N HIS A 99 -18.38 -2.77 -9.81
CA HIS A 99 -18.81 -2.91 -8.42
C HIS A 99 -17.71 -3.47 -7.50
N THR A 100 -16.79 -4.28 -8.04
CA THR A 100 -15.66 -4.85 -7.31
C THR A 100 -14.59 -3.79 -7.03
N THR A 101 -14.28 -2.92 -8.00
CA THR A 101 -13.38 -1.77 -7.82
C THR A 101 -13.89 -0.85 -6.71
N LYS A 102 -15.20 -0.52 -6.73
CA LYS A 102 -15.81 0.33 -5.70
C LYS A 102 -15.70 -0.29 -4.31
N ARG A 103 -16.01 -1.59 -4.18
CA ARG A 103 -15.87 -2.31 -2.90
C ARG A 103 -14.42 -2.34 -2.42
N LEU A 104 -13.47 -2.60 -3.30
CA LEU A 104 -12.05 -2.58 -2.99
C LEU A 104 -11.64 -1.20 -2.44
N LEU A 105 -11.98 -0.12 -3.16
CA LEU A 105 -11.63 1.24 -2.77
C LEU A 105 -12.24 1.64 -1.43
N VAL A 106 -13.52 1.33 -1.19
CA VAL A 106 -14.16 1.63 0.10
C VAL A 106 -13.46 0.91 1.25
N ASN A 107 -13.19 -0.39 1.09
CA ASN A 107 -12.53 -1.18 2.14
C ASN A 107 -11.06 -0.81 2.35
N PHE A 108 -10.39 -0.30 1.32
CA PHE A 108 -9.05 0.28 1.43
C PHE A 108 -9.08 1.64 2.14
N LEU A 109 -10.01 2.52 1.74
CA LEU A 109 -10.08 3.90 2.24
C LEU A 109 -10.52 3.99 3.69
N ILE A 110 -11.39 3.09 4.18
CA ILE A 110 -11.87 3.15 5.56
C ILE A 110 -10.70 3.11 6.56
N PRO A 111 -9.83 2.07 6.61
CA PRO A 111 -8.70 2.06 7.55
C PRO A 111 -7.69 3.17 7.26
N LEU A 112 -7.45 3.48 5.99
CA LEU A 112 -6.45 4.48 5.59
C LEU A 112 -6.85 5.89 6.08
N LEU A 113 -8.09 6.31 5.86
CA LEU A 113 -8.58 7.62 6.26
C LEU A 113 -8.73 7.70 7.78
N THR A 114 -9.26 6.65 8.43
CA THR A 114 -9.33 6.60 9.89
C THR A 114 -7.93 6.74 10.51
N GLY A 115 -6.95 6.01 9.99
CA GLY A 115 -5.56 6.07 10.43
C GLY A 115 -4.91 7.43 10.17
N GLY A 116 -5.08 7.97 8.97
CA GLY A 116 -4.58 9.30 8.60
C GLY A 116 -5.13 10.39 9.51
N MET A 117 -6.45 10.40 9.75
CA MET A 117 -7.08 11.33 10.70
C MET A 117 -6.55 11.12 12.12
N TYR A 118 -6.40 9.88 12.58
CA TYR A 118 -5.85 9.59 13.92
C TYR A 118 -4.42 10.11 14.07
N ILE A 119 -3.57 9.92 13.05
CA ILE A 119 -2.20 10.45 13.03
C ILE A 119 -2.22 11.98 13.11
N LEU A 120 -3.07 12.66 12.33
CA LEU A 120 -3.19 14.13 12.38
C LEU A 120 -3.63 14.63 13.76
N ILE A 121 -4.58 13.94 14.41
CA ILE A 121 -5.01 14.26 15.78
C ILE A 121 -3.84 14.13 16.76
N LYS A 122 -3.08 13.02 16.69
CA LYS A 122 -1.93 12.78 17.59
C LYS A 122 -0.78 13.76 17.35
N LEU A 123 -0.53 14.14 16.10
CA LEU A 123 0.43 15.19 15.75
C LEU A 123 0.02 16.53 16.35
N ASN A 124 -1.27 16.90 16.26
CA ASN A 124 -1.78 18.12 16.89
C ASN A 124 -1.59 18.11 18.43
N SER A 125 -1.69 16.93 19.06
CA SER A 125 -1.37 16.73 20.48
C SER A 125 0.12 16.56 20.80
N GLN A 126 1.04 16.92 19.91
CA GLN A 126 2.51 16.87 20.13
C GLN A 126 3.09 15.45 20.35
N HIS A 127 2.42 14.40 19.89
CA HIS A 127 2.91 13.02 19.99
C HIS A 127 3.43 12.51 18.64
N TYR A 128 4.72 12.71 18.36
CA TYR A 128 5.33 12.48 17.04
C TYR A 128 5.94 11.10 16.84
N GLY A 129 6.42 10.47 17.91
CA GLY A 129 7.29 9.29 17.83
C GLY A 129 6.67 8.06 17.18
N LEU A 130 5.33 8.00 17.08
CA LEU A 130 4.60 6.85 16.58
C LEU A 130 4.05 7.03 15.16
N THR A 131 4.27 8.17 14.51
CA THR A 131 3.68 8.47 13.20
C THR A 131 4.02 7.42 12.14
N ALA A 132 5.29 7.03 12.01
CA ALA A 132 5.71 6.00 11.06
C ALA A 132 5.08 4.64 11.35
N ALA A 133 5.05 4.23 12.62
CA ALA A 133 4.40 2.99 13.06
C ALA A 133 2.91 2.98 12.71
N LEU A 134 2.19 4.07 13.02
CA LEU A 134 0.77 4.20 12.71
C LEU A 134 0.51 4.18 11.20
N MET A 135 1.36 4.83 10.39
CA MET A 135 1.25 4.76 8.92
C MET A 135 1.34 3.32 8.43
N LEU A 136 2.35 2.57 8.86
CA LEU A 136 2.55 1.17 8.49
C LEU A 136 1.36 0.30 8.92
N ILE A 137 0.89 0.44 10.17
CA ILE A 137 -0.23 -0.36 10.71
C ILE A 137 -1.52 -0.08 9.93
N PHE A 138 -1.94 1.20 9.80
CA PHE A 138 -3.21 1.53 9.16
C PHE A 138 -3.17 1.28 7.65
N TYR A 139 -2.04 1.49 7.00
CA TYR A 139 -1.85 1.09 5.61
C TYR A 139 -1.91 -0.43 5.43
N GLY A 140 -1.24 -1.19 6.29
CA GLY A 140 -1.30 -2.65 6.26
C GLY A 140 -2.72 -3.19 6.50
N LEU A 141 -3.47 -2.59 7.44
CA LEU A 141 -4.89 -2.90 7.64
C LEU A 141 -5.74 -2.55 6.41
N ALA A 142 -5.48 -1.42 5.75
CA ALA A 142 -6.13 -1.05 4.50
C ALA A 142 -5.88 -2.10 3.40
N LEU A 143 -4.64 -2.57 3.26
CA LEU A 143 -4.28 -3.63 2.31
C LEU A 143 -4.97 -4.96 2.64
N VAL A 144 -4.96 -5.39 3.90
CA VAL A 144 -5.61 -6.63 4.32
C VAL A 144 -7.12 -6.57 4.05
N ASN A 145 -7.77 -5.43 4.34
CA ASN A 145 -9.20 -5.26 4.12
C ASN A 145 -9.54 -5.25 2.61
N ALA A 146 -8.79 -4.48 1.82
CA ALA A 146 -8.94 -4.42 0.37
C ALA A 146 -8.66 -5.77 -0.33
N SER A 147 -7.78 -6.59 0.24
CA SER A 147 -7.31 -7.84 -0.38
C SER A 147 -8.42 -8.86 -0.68
N ARG A 148 -9.56 -8.76 0.01
CA ARG A 148 -10.73 -9.64 -0.21
C ARG A 148 -11.37 -9.42 -1.59
N TYR A 149 -11.18 -8.23 -2.16
CA TYR A 149 -11.81 -7.78 -3.41
C TYR A 149 -10.82 -7.69 -4.57
N THR A 150 -9.57 -8.10 -4.39
CA THR A 150 -8.54 -8.11 -5.44
C THR A 150 -7.97 -9.51 -5.64
N ILE A 151 -7.50 -9.77 -6.85
CA ILE A 151 -6.75 -11.00 -7.16
C ILE A 151 -5.28 -10.80 -6.77
N GLY A 152 -4.67 -11.82 -6.19
CA GLY A 152 -3.24 -11.85 -5.87
C GLY A 152 -2.94 -11.77 -4.37
N ASN A 153 -1.67 -11.48 -4.09
CA ASN A 153 -1.05 -11.70 -2.78
C ASN A 153 -0.92 -10.40 -1.95
N VAL A 154 -1.76 -9.39 -2.23
CA VAL A 154 -1.76 -8.09 -1.53
C VAL A 154 -1.86 -8.24 -0.01
N LYS A 155 -2.63 -9.23 0.48
CA LYS A 155 -2.78 -9.51 1.92
C LYS A 155 -1.45 -9.76 2.63
N TYR A 156 -0.47 -10.36 1.95
CA TYR A 156 0.82 -10.69 2.55
C TYR A 156 1.66 -9.43 2.74
N LEU A 157 1.64 -8.49 1.77
CA LEU A 157 2.22 -7.17 1.98
C LEU A 157 1.54 -6.48 3.17
N GLY A 158 0.21 -6.52 3.25
CA GLY A 158 -0.53 -5.96 4.38
C GLY A 158 -0.11 -6.55 5.74
N TYR A 159 0.10 -7.86 5.84
CA TYR A 159 0.61 -8.48 7.08
C TYR A 159 2.03 -8.05 7.41
N VAL A 160 2.91 -7.94 6.42
CA VAL A 160 4.27 -7.45 6.61
C VAL A 160 4.25 -6.01 7.15
N GLU A 161 3.45 -5.13 6.56
CA GLU A 161 3.30 -3.73 7.01
C GLU A 161 2.75 -3.64 8.45
N ILE A 162 1.76 -4.45 8.81
CA ILE A 162 1.23 -4.49 10.18
C ILE A 162 2.31 -4.93 11.17
N ILE A 163 3.01 -6.03 10.88
CA ILE A 163 4.06 -6.56 11.78
C ILE A 163 5.19 -5.53 11.92
N LEU A 164 5.66 -4.96 10.81
CA LEU A 164 6.67 -3.90 10.82
C LEU A 164 6.23 -2.68 11.60
N GLY A 165 4.97 -2.27 11.44
CA GLY A 165 4.40 -1.15 12.18
C GLY A 165 4.32 -1.41 13.69
N LEU A 166 3.96 -2.62 14.10
CA LEU A 166 3.96 -3.01 15.52
C LEU A 166 5.38 -3.04 16.11
N ILE A 167 6.37 -3.58 15.37
CA ILE A 167 7.77 -3.55 15.78
C ILE A 167 8.27 -2.09 15.84
N CYS A 168 7.94 -1.27 14.84
CA CYS A 168 8.29 0.15 14.81
C CYS A 168 7.71 0.91 16.02
N ALA A 169 6.50 0.56 16.47
CA ALA A 169 5.89 1.15 17.67
C ALA A 169 6.66 0.79 18.95
N ALA A 170 7.27 -0.40 19.02
CA ALA A 170 8.08 -0.84 20.15
C ALA A 170 9.48 -0.20 20.17
N PHE A 171 9.98 0.27 19.03
CA PHE A 171 11.30 0.92 18.88
C PHE A 171 11.18 2.35 18.37
N PRO A 172 10.63 3.29 19.18
CA PRO A 172 10.50 4.69 18.80
C PRO A 172 11.89 5.29 18.54
N GLY A 173 12.06 5.93 17.37
CA GLY A 173 13.34 6.46 16.88
C GLY A 173 13.81 5.83 15.56
N TYR A 174 13.42 4.59 15.28
CA TYR A 174 13.74 3.91 14.02
C TYR A 174 12.68 4.10 12.93
N GLY A 175 11.74 5.05 13.13
CA GLY A 175 10.56 5.23 12.28
C GLY A 175 10.88 5.37 10.79
N LEU A 176 11.90 6.16 10.43
CA LEU A 176 12.33 6.31 9.04
C LEU A 176 12.79 4.98 8.43
N TRP A 177 13.56 4.19 9.16
CA TRP A 177 14.11 2.92 8.68
C TRP A 177 13.00 1.87 8.46
N PHE A 178 12.07 1.75 9.40
CA PHE A 178 10.89 0.89 9.23
C PHE A 178 10.02 1.36 8.06
N TRP A 179 9.87 2.67 7.89
CA TRP A 179 9.13 3.26 6.78
C TRP A 179 9.78 2.95 5.43
N VAL A 180 11.11 3.12 5.29
CA VAL A 180 11.88 2.73 4.10
C VAL A 180 11.75 1.24 3.80
N PHE A 181 11.79 0.41 4.85
CA PHE A 181 11.71 -1.02 4.69
C PHE A 181 10.31 -1.47 4.21
N GLY A 182 9.24 -0.98 4.84
CA GLY A 182 7.85 -1.26 4.43
C GLY A 182 7.48 -0.60 3.09
N PHE A 183 7.34 0.73 3.10
CA PHE A 183 6.90 1.49 1.93
C PHE A 183 7.88 1.47 0.76
N GLY A 184 9.18 1.24 1.01
CA GLY A 184 10.21 1.14 -0.01
C GLY A 184 10.46 -0.30 -0.45
N LEU A 185 11.26 -1.03 0.33
CA LEU A 185 11.77 -2.33 -0.06
C LEU A 185 10.65 -3.37 -0.25
N MET A 186 9.71 -3.47 0.68
CA MET A 186 8.64 -4.47 0.60
C MET A 186 7.68 -4.21 -0.57
N HIS A 187 7.46 -2.95 -0.93
CA HIS A 187 6.70 -2.60 -2.13
C HIS A 187 7.41 -2.98 -3.44
N ILE A 188 8.73 -2.82 -3.50
CA ILE A 188 9.54 -3.29 -4.65
C ILE A 188 9.44 -4.80 -4.75
N VAL A 189 9.69 -5.53 -3.66
CA VAL A 189 9.61 -7.00 -3.63
C VAL A 189 8.22 -7.48 -4.05
N TYR A 190 7.17 -6.90 -3.47
CA TYR A 190 5.79 -7.22 -3.83
C TYR A 190 5.52 -6.97 -5.33
N GLY A 191 5.93 -5.80 -5.84
CA GLY A 191 5.76 -5.44 -7.25
C GLY A 191 6.51 -6.37 -8.20
N SER A 192 7.73 -6.78 -7.84
CA SER A 192 8.52 -7.76 -8.59
C SER A 192 7.87 -9.14 -8.63
N VAL A 193 7.42 -9.66 -7.48
CA VAL A 193 6.70 -10.95 -7.40
C VAL A 193 5.43 -10.90 -8.24
N MET A 194 4.69 -9.79 -8.17
CA MET A 194 3.49 -9.59 -8.98
C MET A 194 3.80 -9.58 -10.48
N LEU A 195 4.88 -8.92 -10.90
CA LEU A 195 5.29 -8.87 -12.30
C LEU A 195 5.69 -10.26 -12.83
N ILE A 196 6.32 -11.09 -12.00
CA ILE A 196 6.64 -12.48 -12.36
C ILE A 196 5.35 -13.29 -12.54
N ASN A 197 4.42 -13.16 -11.60
CA ASN A 197 3.12 -13.84 -11.68
C ASN A 197 2.22 -13.36 -12.83
N GLU A 198 2.46 -12.16 -13.38
CA GLU A 198 1.76 -11.67 -14.57
C GLU A 198 2.26 -12.30 -15.87
N LYS A 199 3.48 -12.87 -15.88
CA LYS A 199 4.10 -13.46 -17.07
C LYS A 199 3.87 -14.98 -17.20
N ASN A 200 3.49 -15.64 -16.11
CA ASN A 200 3.20 -17.08 -16.03
C ASN A 200 1.69 -17.33 -16.17
#